data_AF-A0A7R9K422-F1
#
_entry.id   AF-A0A7R9K422-F1
#
_cell.length_a   1.000
_cell.length_b   1.000
_cell.length_c   1.000
_cell.angle_alpha   90.00
_cell.angle_beta   90.00
_cell.angle_gamma   90.00
#
_symmetry.space_group_name_H-M   'P 1'
#
loop_
_entity.id
_entity.type
_entity.pdbx_description
1 polymer ?
#
loop_
_entity_poly.entity_id
_entity_poly.type
_entity_poly.pdbx_seq_one_letter_code
_entity_poly.pdbx_strand_id
1 'polypeptide(L)'
;MLIAVVRLNLRADHFCPGKKNYERVRWCLSHGPQLTFNLLIVWEPPDETICPSSVAAYFESRGHCVSVCHPKFLQRHDYNVSVPVISPTDERECCTPSELIEWLGAYSVGADLQSGEPDNFVNTYQPPVESILLGKVVYLQWTGFFTYLRIQKLFAAIRQPPLPIGFGDVSGADEVSVGCSKSSACGDPSPKGRLSNHSGSRYIYASERRWD
;
A
#
# COMPACT_ATOMS: atom_id res chain seq x y z
N MET A 1 26.61 16.79 -2.76
CA MET A 1 25.74 16.83 -1.57
C MET A 1 25.77 15.44 -0.94
N LEU A 2 26.37 15.28 0.24
CA LEU A 2 26.37 13.98 0.93
C LEU A 2 25.02 13.81 1.64
N ILE A 3 24.30 12.75 1.31
CA ILE A 3 23.09 12.34 2.05
C ILE A 3 23.57 11.48 3.21
N ALA A 4 23.37 11.95 4.44
CA ALA A 4 23.63 11.16 5.64
C ALA A 4 22.34 10.48 6.10
N VAL A 5 22.37 9.16 6.26
CA VAL A 5 21.24 8.38 6.78
C VAL A 5 21.48 8.05 8.26
N VAL A 6 20.62 8.58 9.14
CA VAL A 6 20.65 8.29 10.58
C VAL A 6 19.63 7.20 10.90
N ARG A 7 20.07 6.10 11.52
CA ARG A 7 19.19 4.98 11.93
C ARG A 7 19.09 4.93 13.45
N LEU A 8 17.86 4.97 13.95
CA LEU A 8 17.56 4.89 15.38
C LEU A 8 16.71 3.66 15.66
N ASN A 9 17.23 2.72 16.46
CA ASN A 9 16.46 1.59 16.95
C ASN A 9 15.81 1.96 18.28
N LEU A 10 14.54 2.37 18.22
CA LEU A 10 13.75 2.76 19.40
C LEU A 10 13.46 1.58 20.35
N ARG A 11 13.67 0.33 19.92
CA ARG A 11 13.45 -0.88 20.72
C ARG A 11 14.73 -1.43 21.36
N ALA A 12 15.88 -0.81 21.12
CA ALA A 12 17.13 -1.30 21.68
C ALA A 12 17.15 -1.11 23.22
N ASP A 13 17.64 -2.10 23.96
CA ASP A 13 17.68 -2.08 25.44
C ASP A 13 18.44 -0.87 26.02
N HIS A 14 19.39 -0.32 25.26
CA HIS A 14 20.18 0.84 25.64
C HIS A 14 19.54 2.19 25.24
N PHE A 15 18.40 2.15 24.55
CA PHE A 15 17.62 3.32 24.12
C PHE A 15 16.41 3.53 25.05
N CYS A 16 16.69 3.75 26.33
CA CYS A 16 15.66 4.03 27.34
C CYS A 16 15.99 5.32 28.12
N PRO A 17 14.97 5.99 28.69
CA PRO A 17 15.16 7.21 29.47
C PRO A 17 16.27 7.09 30.51
N GLY A 18 17.09 8.13 30.65
CA GLY A 18 18.25 8.16 31.55
C GLY A 18 19.55 7.60 30.98
N LYS A 19 19.53 6.85 29.85
CA LYS A 19 20.76 6.40 29.19
C LYS A 19 21.32 7.47 28.25
N LYS A 20 22.66 7.52 28.15
CA LYS A 20 23.39 8.53 27.34
C LYS A 20 22.87 8.63 25.90
N ASN A 21 22.60 7.51 25.24
CA ASN A 21 22.15 7.49 23.84
C ASN A 21 20.76 8.09 23.68
N TYR A 22 19.83 7.73 24.57
CA TYR A 22 18.47 8.27 24.56
C TYR A 22 18.47 9.77 24.82
N GLU A 23 19.15 10.21 25.88
CA GLU A 23 19.19 11.64 26.24
C GLU A 23 19.89 12.48 25.17
N ARG A 24 20.94 11.95 24.53
CA ARG A 24 21.61 12.65 23.42
C ARG A 24 20.68 12.85 22.24
N VAL A 25 19.96 11.80 21.81
CA VAL A 25 19.01 11.89 20.68
C VAL A 25 17.87 12.83 21.01
N ARG A 26 17.28 12.70 22.21
CA ARG A 26 16.23 13.60 22.68
C ARG A 26 16.70 15.05 22.68
N TRP A 27 17.90 15.33 23.21
CA TRP A 27 18.47 16.66 23.22
C TRP A 27 18.65 17.20 21.79
N CYS A 28 19.18 16.40 20.86
CA CYS A 28 19.35 16.82 19.47
C CYS A 28 18.03 17.09 18.75
N LEU A 29 16.99 16.29 18.99
CA LEU A 29 15.68 16.51 18.38
C LEU A 29 14.94 17.71 19.00
N SER A 30 15.24 18.06 20.26
CA SER A 30 14.57 19.16 20.97
C SER A 30 15.28 20.51 20.83
N HIS A 31 16.62 20.52 20.69
CA HIS A 31 17.45 21.73 20.66
C HIS A 31 18.30 21.85 19.39
N GLY A 32 18.29 20.83 18.53
CA GLY A 32 18.98 20.87 17.25
C GLY A 32 18.20 21.67 16.20
N PRO A 33 18.50 21.48 14.91
CA PRO A 33 17.75 22.13 13.84
C PRO A 33 16.26 21.79 13.97
N GLN A 34 15.39 22.78 13.77
CA GLN A 34 13.94 22.58 13.82
C GLN A 34 13.54 21.66 12.66
N LEU A 35 13.33 20.38 12.97
CA LEU A 35 12.90 19.37 12.02
C LEU A 35 11.37 19.29 12.07
N THR A 36 10.72 19.88 11.09
CA THR A 36 9.26 19.87 10.96
C THR A 36 8.86 19.01 9.78
N PHE A 37 7.92 18.09 10.00
CA PHE A 37 7.44 17.19 8.95
C PHE A 37 5.92 17.08 8.97
N ASN A 38 5.36 16.84 7.79
CA ASN A 38 4.00 16.36 7.66
C ASN A 38 4.04 14.83 7.73
N LEU A 39 3.24 14.24 8.62
CA LEU A 39 3.27 12.82 8.89
C LEU A 39 1.96 12.16 8.46
N LEU A 40 2.08 11.06 7.73
CA LEU A 40 1.01 10.09 7.54
C LEU A 40 1.19 8.96 8.54
N ILE A 41 0.16 8.73 9.34
CA ILE A 41 0.17 7.75 10.41
C ILE A 41 -0.95 6.75 10.17
N VAL A 42 -0.58 5.47 10.12
CA VAL A 42 -1.52 4.36 10.34
C VAL A 42 -1.15 3.69 11.64
N TRP A 43 -2.17 3.40 12.43
CA TRP A 43 -2.00 2.67 13.66
C TRP A 43 -3.03 1.56 13.75
N GLU A 44 -2.53 0.36 14.04
CA GLU A 44 -3.35 -0.78 14.41
C GLU A 44 -3.23 -0.93 15.93
N PRO A 45 -4.33 -0.72 16.67
CA PRO A 45 -4.28 -0.88 18.11
C PRO A 45 -3.93 -2.34 18.44
N PRO A 46 -3.10 -2.58 19.47
CA PRO A 46 -2.73 -3.93 19.88
C PRO A 46 -3.89 -4.70 20.52
N ASP A 47 -4.92 -3.99 20.96
CA ASP A 47 -6.09 -4.50 21.67
C ASP A 47 -7.37 -3.89 21.07
N GLU A 48 -8.42 -4.70 20.90
CA GLU A 48 -9.70 -4.29 20.33
C GLU A 48 -10.47 -3.29 21.22
N THR A 49 -10.15 -3.24 22.52
CA THR A 49 -10.71 -2.26 23.46
C THR A 49 -10.23 -0.84 23.19
N ILE A 50 -9.13 -0.68 22.46
CA ILE A 50 -8.54 0.63 22.16
C ILE A 50 -9.11 1.15 20.84
N CYS A 51 -9.78 2.29 20.91
CA CYS A 51 -10.35 2.92 19.73
C CYS A 51 -9.23 3.30 18.73
N PRO A 52 -9.30 2.87 17.45
CA PRO A 52 -8.30 3.20 16.44
C PRO A 52 -8.09 4.70 16.22
N SER A 53 -9.09 5.54 16.55
CA SER A 53 -8.97 7.00 16.46
C SER A 53 -8.32 7.65 17.68
N SER A 54 -7.97 6.91 18.73
CA SER A 54 -7.34 7.47 19.94
C SER A 54 -5.95 8.08 19.65
N VAL A 55 -5.23 7.58 18.65
CA VAL A 55 -3.99 8.20 18.17
C VAL A 55 -4.23 9.60 17.57
N ALA A 56 -5.39 9.86 16.94
CA ALA A 56 -5.73 11.20 16.46
C ALA A 56 -5.88 12.16 17.64
N ALA A 57 -6.64 11.77 18.66
CA ALA A 57 -6.84 12.54 19.88
C ALA A 57 -5.51 12.79 20.62
N TYR A 58 -4.58 11.83 20.62
CA TYR A 58 -3.25 12.01 21.18
C TYR A 58 -2.50 13.17 20.51
N PHE A 59 -2.47 13.24 19.18
CA PHE A 59 -1.80 14.33 18.46
C PHE A 59 -2.53 15.67 18.59
N GLU A 60 -3.87 15.68 18.56
CA GLU A 60 -4.65 16.90 18.78
C GLU A 60 -4.40 17.49 20.17
N SER A 61 -4.35 16.64 21.21
CA SER A 61 -4.07 17.08 22.58
C SER A 61 -2.69 17.73 22.77
N ARG A 62 -1.77 17.51 21.81
CA ARG A 62 -0.42 18.08 21.77
C ARG A 62 -0.32 19.30 20.86
N GLY A 63 -1.44 19.79 20.33
CA GLY A 63 -1.51 21.01 19.52
C GLY A 63 -1.28 20.80 18.02
N HIS A 64 -1.06 19.56 17.56
CA HIS A 64 -0.89 19.26 16.15
C HIS A 64 -2.22 19.41 15.39
N CYS A 65 -2.14 19.81 14.12
CA CYS A 65 -3.27 19.81 13.22
C CYS A 65 -3.46 18.39 12.69
N VAL A 66 -4.60 17.79 12.97
CA VAL A 66 -4.88 16.39 12.67
C VAL A 66 -6.05 16.32 11.72
N SER A 67 -5.97 15.44 10.73
CA SER A 67 -7.04 15.16 9.78
C SER A 67 -7.16 13.66 9.57
N VAL A 68 -8.37 13.15 9.69
CA VAL A 68 -8.65 11.75 9.40
C VAL A 68 -8.84 11.58 7.89
N CYS A 69 -7.99 10.77 7.29
CA CYS A 69 -8.04 10.42 5.88
C CYS A 69 -8.62 9.01 5.70
N HIS A 70 -9.31 8.78 4.60
CA HIS A 70 -9.86 7.48 4.22
C HIS A 70 -9.29 7.08 2.87
N PRO A 71 -9.06 5.78 2.62
CA PRO A 71 -8.66 5.32 1.31
C PRO A 71 -9.78 5.64 0.31
N LYS A 72 -9.39 6.19 -0.84
CA LYS A 72 -10.28 6.42 -1.97
C LYS A 72 -10.54 5.09 -2.65
N PHE A 73 -11.78 4.84 -3.04
CA PHE A 73 -12.17 3.67 -3.81
C PHE A 73 -12.69 4.09 -5.18
N LEU A 74 -12.21 3.40 -6.20
CA LEU A 74 -12.65 3.55 -7.58
C LEU A 74 -13.03 2.17 -8.11
N GLN A 75 -14.17 2.12 -8.81
CA GLN A 75 -14.64 0.94 -9.50
C GLN A 75 -14.97 1.33 -10.94
N ARG A 76 -14.46 0.55 -11.89
CA ARG A 76 -14.73 0.70 -13.32
C ARG A 76 -15.19 -0.64 -13.89
N HIS A 77 -16.11 -0.56 -14.85
CA HIS A 77 -16.58 -1.70 -15.62
C HIS A 77 -16.20 -1.50 -17.07
N ASP A 78 -15.32 -2.37 -17.55
CA ASP A 78 -14.86 -2.36 -18.94
C ASP A 78 -15.47 -3.56 -19.66
N TYR A 79 -15.84 -3.37 -20.92
CA TYR A 79 -16.49 -4.39 -21.74
C TYR A 79 -15.60 -4.69 -22.94
N ASN A 80 -15.68 -5.92 -23.44
CA ASN A 80 -14.92 -6.37 -24.61
C ASN A 80 -13.41 -6.14 -24.45
N VAL A 81 -12.87 -6.50 -23.28
CA VAL A 81 -11.45 -6.35 -22.96
C VAL A 81 -10.72 -7.61 -23.40
N SER A 82 -9.64 -7.45 -24.19
CA SER A 82 -8.74 -8.56 -24.50
C SER A 82 -7.80 -8.80 -23.32
N VAL A 83 -7.92 -9.95 -22.67
CA VAL A 83 -7.16 -10.32 -21.47
C VAL A 83 -6.14 -11.41 -21.83
N PRO A 84 -4.85 -11.23 -21.50
CA PRO A 84 -3.81 -12.21 -21.80
C PRO A 84 -4.09 -13.55 -21.12
N VAL A 85 -3.86 -14.64 -21.85
CA VAL A 85 -3.98 -16.01 -21.32
C VAL A 85 -2.64 -16.45 -20.77
N ILE A 86 -2.66 -16.92 -19.52
CA ILE A 86 -1.49 -17.48 -18.85
C ILE A 86 -1.71 -18.98 -18.72
N SER A 87 -0.78 -19.77 -19.26
CA SER A 87 -0.73 -21.21 -19.00
C SER A 87 0.42 -21.52 -18.04
N PRO A 88 0.18 -22.28 -16.96
CA PRO A 88 1.25 -22.72 -16.07
C PRO A 88 2.11 -23.85 -16.68
N THR A 89 1.71 -24.43 -17.83
CA THR A 89 2.39 -25.60 -18.42
C THR A 89 3.16 -25.31 -19.70
N ASP A 90 2.83 -24.24 -20.43
CA ASP A 90 3.33 -24.02 -21.80
C ASP A 90 3.79 -22.56 -22.01
N GLU A 91 5.07 -22.29 -21.73
CA GLU A 91 5.66 -20.93 -21.87
C GLU A 91 5.88 -20.49 -23.33
N ARG A 92 5.80 -21.41 -24.30
CA ARG A 92 6.12 -21.13 -25.72
C ARG A 92 4.93 -20.62 -26.53
N GLU A 93 3.72 -20.77 -26.01
CA GLU A 93 2.46 -20.44 -26.69
C GLU A 93 1.52 -19.62 -25.79
N CYS A 94 2.02 -18.99 -24.72
CA CYS A 94 1.19 -18.23 -23.78
C CYS A 94 1.89 -16.95 -23.34
N CYS A 95 1.10 -16.00 -22.81
CA CYS A 95 1.61 -14.76 -22.25
C CYS A 95 2.59 -15.06 -21.11
N THR A 96 3.79 -14.50 -21.18
CA THR A 96 4.78 -14.56 -20.10
C THR A 96 4.32 -13.71 -18.90
N PRO A 97 4.83 -13.99 -17.68
CA PRO A 97 4.54 -13.16 -16.51
C PRO A 97 4.91 -11.69 -16.69
N SER A 98 5.98 -11.38 -17.44
CA SER A 98 6.41 -10.01 -17.71
C SER A 98 5.43 -9.27 -18.62
N GLU A 99 4.98 -9.91 -19.70
CA GLU A 99 3.99 -9.34 -20.62
C GLU A 99 2.64 -9.12 -19.92
N LEU A 100 2.27 -10.02 -19.01
CA LEU A 100 1.07 -9.83 -18.18
C LEU A 100 1.20 -8.60 -17.29
N ILE A 101 2.34 -8.41 -16.61
CA ILE A 101 2.58 -7.25 -15.74
C ILE A 101 2.53 -5.96 -16.56
N GLU A 102 3.14 -5.96 -17.75
CA GLU A 102 3.09 -4.81 -18.66
C GLU A 102 1.66 -4.50 -19.09
N TRP A 103 0.90 -5.52 -19.52
CA TRP A 103 -0.51 -5.39 -19.86
C TRP A 103 -1.36 -4.88 -18.68
N LEU A 104 -1.14 -5.42 -17.47
CA LEU A 104 -1.84 -4.98 -16.26
C LEU A 104 -1.54 -3.52 -15.94
N GLY A 105 -0.28 -3.10 -16.10
CA GLY A 105 0.13 -1.71 -15.92
C GLY A 105 -0.59 -0.78 -16.92
N ALA A 106 -0.53 -1.12 -18.21
CA ALA A 106 -1.19 -0.38 -19.28
C ALA A 106 -2.72 -0.29 -19.08
N TYR A 107 -3.36 -1.41 -18.74
CA TYR A 107 -4.80 -1.47 -18.43
C TYR A 107 -5.17 -0.61 -17.21
N SER A 108 -4.34 -0.63 -16.17
CA SER A 108 -4.59 0.08 -14.91
C SER A 108 -4.54 1.60 -15.09
N VAL A 109 -3.69 2.11 -15.97
CA VAL A 109 -3.64 3.55 -16.30
C VAL A 109 -4.69 3.96 -17.34
N GLY A 110 -5.48 3.01 -17.86
CA GLY A 110 -6.47 3.27 -18.91
C GLY A 110 -5.84 3.57 -20.27
N ALA A 111 -4.67 2.99 -20.56
CA ALA A 111 -4.08 3.07 -21.89
C ALA A 111 -5.00 2.43 -22.93
N ASP A 112 -4.89 2.88 -24.17
CA ASP A 112 -5.54 2.21 -25.29
C ASP A 112 -4.82 0.88 -25.56
N LEU A 113 -5.51 -0.24 -25.37
CA LEU A 113 -4.95 -1.58 -25.58
C LEU A 113 -5.32 -2.15 -26.96
N GLN A 114 -6.09 -1.42 -27.76
CA GLN A 114 -6.58 -1.87 -29.07
C GLN A 114 -5.81 -1.25 -30.25
N SER A 115 -4.88 -0.34 -30.00
CA SER A 115 -4.14 0.34 -31.07
C SER A 115 -3.08 -0.55 -31.71
N GLY A 116 -3.51 -1.39 -32.65
CA GLY A 116 -2.63 -2.12 -33.59
C GLY A 116 -2.42 -1.39 -34.92
N GLU A 117 -2.94 -0.16 -35.06
CA GLU A 117 -2.85 0.59 -36.32
C GLU A 117 -1.40 1.01 -36.61
N PRO A 118 -0.83 0.64 -37.76
CA PRO A 118 0.60 0.84 -38.08
C PRO A 118 1.01 2.32 -38.14
N ASP A 119 0.05 3.24 -38.24
CA ASP A 119 0.27 4.69 -38.31
C ASP A 119 -0.03 5.43 -36.99
N ASN A 120 -0.29 4.71 -35.89
CA ASN A 120 -0.58 5.35 -34.61
C ASN A 120 0.68 5.86 -33.90
N PHE A 121 1.08 7.09 -34.21
CA PHE A 121 2.21 7.78 -33.56
C PHE A 121 2.04 8.00 -32.04
N VAL A 122 0.83 7.79 -31.51
CA VAL A 122 0.49 8.05 -30.11
C VAL A 122 0.72 6.82 -29.22
N ASN A 123 0.62 5.60 -29.77
CA ASN A 123 0.75 4.38 -28.99
C ASN A 123 1.34 3.23 -29.81
N THR A 124 2.51 2.74 -29.38
CA THR A 124 3.20 1.60 -29.99
C THR A 124 3.00 0.31 -29.19
N TYR A 125 2.18 0.33 -28.13
CA TYR A 125 1.90 -0.85 -27.33
C TYR A 125 1.25 -1.93 -28.18
N GLN A 126 1.80 -3.14 -28.12
CA GLN A 126 1.23 -4.32 -28.76
C GLN A 126 0.69 -5.25 -27.68
N PRO A 127 -0.59 -5.64 -27.74
CA PRO A 127 -1.14 -6.59 -26.78
C PRO A 127 -0.47 -7.96 -26.92
N PRO A 128 -0.40 -8.76 -25.83
CA PRO A 128 0.17 -10.11 -25.88
C PRO A 128 -0.53 -10.99 -26.91
N VAL A 129 0.25 -11.85 -27.57
CA VAL A 129 -0.18 -12.67 -28.73
C VAL A 129 -1.40 -13.52 -28.42
N GLU A 130 -1.43 -14.16 -27.24
CA GLU A 130 -2.55 -14.99 -26.82
C GLU A 130 -3.41 -14.26 -25.79
N SER A 131 -4.56 -13.78 -26.26
CA SER A 131 -5.54 -13.10 -25.41
C SER A 131 -6.96 -13.60 -25.70
N ILE A 132 -7.79 -13.60 -24.66
CA ILE A 132 -9.22 -13.93 -24.74
C ILE A 132 -10.05 -12.66 -24.58
N LEU A 133 -11.07 -12.54 -25.42
CA LEU A 133 -12.03 -11.44 -25.31
C LEU A 133 -13.02 -11.73 -24.18
N LEU A 134 -12.95 -10.95 -23.11
CA LEU A 134 -13.92 -11.02 -22.01
C LEU A 134 -15.03 -9.98 -22.21
N GLY A 135 -16.27 -10.44 -22.11
CA GLY A 135 -17.44 -9.56 -22.25
C GLY A 135 -17.51 -8.47 -21.18
N LYS A 136 -17.06 -8.76 -19.96
CA LYS A 136 -17.05 -7.79 -18.85
C LYS A 136 -15.86 -8.03 -17.92
N VAL A 137 -15.13 -6.97 -17.61
CA VAL A 137 -14.06 -6.92 -16.60
C VAL A 137 -14.43 -5.89 -15.53
N VAL A 138 -14.17 -6.24 -14.27
CA VAL A 138 -14.36 -5.34 -13.14
C VAL A 138 -12.99 -4.90 -12.66
N TYR A 139 -12.73 -3.60 -12.75
CA TYR A 139 -11.53 -2.97 -12.22
C TYR A 139 -11.85 -2.33 -10.86
N LEU A 140 -11.04 -2.64 -9.85
CA LEU A 140 -11.17 -2.15 -8.49
C LEU A 140 -9.85 -1.54 -8.05
N GLN A 141 -9.87 -0.28 -7.65
CA GLN A 141 -8.70 0.45 -7.18
C GLN A 141 -8.99 1.07 -5.82
N TRP A 142 -8.11 0.79 -4.86
CA TRP A 142 -8.06 1.51 -3.59
C TRP A 142 -6.77 2.32 -3.51
N THR A 143 -6.89 3.60 -3.21
CA THR A 143 -5.74 4.51 -3.09
C THR A 143 -5.73 5.14 -1.70
N GLY A 144 -4.65 4.90 -0.96
CA GLY A 144 -4.52 5.30 0.43
C GLY A 144 -3.24 4.75 1.05
N PHE A 145 -3.08 4.91 2.35
CA PHE A 145 -1.87 4.48 3.06
C PHE A 145 -2.13 3.16 3.79
N PHE A 146 -1.70 2.02 3.27
CA PHE A 146 -2.07 0.71 3.84
C PHE A 146 -0.94 0.10 4.68
N THR A 147 -1.30 -0.56 5.77
CA THR A 147 -0.38 -1.45 6.48
C THR A 147 -0.25 -2.76 5.72
N TYR A 148 0.90 -3.42 5.91
CA TYR A 148 1.14 -4.76 5.37
C TYR A 148 0.05 -5.76 5.81
N LEU A 149 -0.36 -5.73 7.08
CA LEU A 149 -1.41 -6.62 7.61
C LEU A 149 -2.75 -6.44 6.89
N ARG A 150 -3.10 -5.21 6.50
CA ARG A 150 -4.33 -4.94 5.73
C ARG A 150 -4.22 -5.47 4.31
N ILE A 151 -3.06 -5.29 3.67
CA ILE A 151 -2.80 -5.84 2.33
C ILE A 151 -2.90 -7.38 2.38
N GLN A 152 -2.33 -8.03 3.40
CA GLN A 152 -2.48 -9.48 3.57
C GLN A 152 -3.93 -9.93 3.74
N LYS A 153 -4.72 -9.22 4.57
CA LYS A 153 -6.15 -9.50 4.75
C LYS A 153 -6.93 -9.35 3.44
N LEU A 154 -6.61 -8.32 2.65
CA LEU A 154 -7.20 -8.10 1.33
C LEU A 154 -6.87 -9.25 0.38
N PHE A 155 -5.60 -9.64 0.26
CA PHE A 155 -5.19 -10.78 -0.56
C PHE A 155 -5.86 -12.08 -0.14
N ALA A 156 -5.98 -12.32 1.17
CA ALA A 156 -6.67 -13.50 1.69
C ALA A 156 -8.16 -13.50 1.29
N ALA A 157 -8.82 -12.34 1.32
CA ALA A 157 -10.21 -12.22 0.91
C ALA A 157 -10.41 -12.42 -0.60
N ILE A 158 -9.53 -11.88 -1.44
CA ILE A 158 -9.60 -12.03 -2.91
C ILE A 158 -9.35 -13.49 -3.32
N ARG A 159 -8.51 -14.22 -2.59
CA ARG A 159 -8.21 -15.63 -2.85
C ARG A 159 -9.35 -16.58 -2.47
N GLN A 160 -10.40 -16.12 -1.78
CA GLN A 160 -11.56 -16.97 -1.50
C GLN A 160 -12.45 -17.07 -2.75
N PRO A 161 -12.80 -18.29 -3.22
CA PRO A 161 -13.73 -18.46 -4.34
C PRO A 161 -15.11 -17.87 -4.00
N PRO A 162 -15.84 -17.29 -4.98
CA PRO A 162 -15.96 -17.83 -6.34
C PRO A 162 -15.55 -16.85 -7.44
N LEU A 163 -14.57 -15.97 -7.23
CA LEU A 163 -14.19 -15.03 -8.28
C LEU A 163 -13.49 -15.76 -9.45
N PRO A 164 -14.05 -15.71 -10.68
CA PRO A 164 -13.34 -16.19 -11.85
C PRO A 164 -12.14 -15.25 -12.06
N ILE A 165 -10.93 -15.79 -11.99
CA ILE A 165 -9.64 -15.18 -12.38
C ILE A 165 -9.51 -13.71 -11.92
N GLY A 166 -8.99 -13.51 -10.70
CA GLY A 166 -8.65 -12.18 -10.19
C GLY A 166 -7.15 -11.89 -10.26
N PHE A 167 -6.78 -10.75 -10.84
CA PHE A 167 -5.44 -10.19 -10.73
C PHE A 167 -5.44 -9.04 -9.72
N GLY A 168 -4.39 -8.96 -8.91
CA GLY A 168 -4.22 -7.88 -7.94
C GLY A 168 -2.79 -7.38 -7.96
N ASP A 169 -2.63 -6.06 -8.02
CA ASP A 169 -1.34 -5.38 -7.92
C ASP A 169 -1.32 -4.43 -6.70
N VAL A 170 -0.14 -4.21 -6.13
CA VAL A 170 0.08 -3.29 -5.02
C VAL A 170 1.31 -2.45 -5.33
N SER A 171 1.10 -1.17 -5.60
CA SER A 171 2.18 -0.21 -5.79
C SER A 171 2.56 0.49 -4.48
N GLY A 172 3.86 0.63 -4.21
CA GLY A 172 4.41 1.34 -3.05
C GLY A 172 4.53 2.85 -3.29
N ALA A 173 4.85 3.61 -2.23
CA ALA A 173 5.16 5.03 -2.36
C ALA A 173 6.66 5.25 -2.63
N ASP A 174 6.98 6.17 -3.54
CA ASP A 174 8.35 6.42 -4.02
C ASP A 174 9.28 7.07 -2.98
N GLU A 175 8.73 7.69 -1.93
CA GLU A 175 9.49 8.44 -0.90
C GLU A 175 9.67 7.69 0.44
N VAL A 176 9.57 6.36 0.46
CA VAL A 176 9.70 5.58 1.71
C VAL A 176 11.10 4.97 1.86
N SER A 177 11.83 5.40 2.89
CA SER A 177 13.07 4.72 3.33
C SER A 177 12.73 3.43 4.10
N VAL A 178 12.54 2.31 3.40
CA VAL A 178 12.24 1.01 4.03
C VAL A 178 13.53 0.22 4.30
N GLY A 179 13.77 -0.16 5.56
CA GLY A 179 14.76 -1.19 5.93
C GLY A 179 14.08 -2.56 5.97
N CYS A 180 14.34 -3.41 4.98
CA CYS A 180 13.82 -4.78 4.97
C CYS A 180 14.58 -5.63 6.01
N SER A 181 13.87 -6.14 7.03
CA SER A 181 14.44 -7.08 8.01
C SER A 181 13.71 -8.42 7.91
N LYS A 182 14.48 -9.51 7.73
CA LYS A 182 13.95 -10.88 7.69
C LYS A 182 13.46 -11.26 9.09
N SER A 183 12.15 -11.47 9.26
CA SER A 183 11.59 -12.06 10.48
C SER A 183 11.22 -13.52 10.25
N SER A 184 11.86 -14.42 11.01
CA SER A 184 11.52 -15.84 11.11
C SER A 184 10.20 -16.05 11.88
N ALA A 185 9.37 -16.97 11.40
CA ALA A 185 8.03 -17.27 11.88
C ALA A 185 7.99 -17.99 13.23
N CYS A 186 6.97 -17.71 14.04
CA CYS A 186 6.42 -18.63 15.05
C CYS A 186 4.91 -18.41 15.24
N GLY A 187 4.14 -19.50 15.09
CA GLY A 187 2.98 -19.83 15.93
C GLY A 187 1.60 -19.26 15.57
N ASP A 188 0.75 -20.13 15.01
CA ASP A 188 -0.72 -20.00 14.93
C ASP A 188 -1.38 -20.15 16.33
N PRO A 189 -2.57 -19.59 16.60
CA PRO A 189 -3.78 -20.39 16.36
C PRO A 189 -5.06 -19.63 15.93
N SER A 190 -5.92 -20.33 15.20
CA SER A 190 -7.38 -20.10 15.01
C SER A 190 -8.16 -20.15 16.34
N PRO A 191 -9.41 -19.60 16.48
CA PRO A 191 -10.55 -19.86 15.58
C PRO A 191 -11.63 -18.76 15.35
N LYS A 192 -12.33 -18.93 14.23
CA LYS A 192 -13.77 -18.67 13.88
C LYS A 192 -14.56 -17.56 14.59
N GLY A 193 -15.12 -16.63 13.79
CA GLY A 193 -16.27 -15.80 14.19
C GLY A 193 -16.73 -14.78 13.14
N ARG A 194 -17.85 -15.11 12.48
CA ARG A 194 -18.91 -14.26 11.88
C ARG A 194 -18.55 -12.89 11.26
N LEU A 195 -18.83 -12.79 9.95
CA LEU A 195 -18.88 -11.57 9.14
C LEU A 195 -19.82 -10.49 9.74
N SER A 196 -19.28 -9.31 10.02
CA SER A 196 -20.02 -8.06 9.85
C SER A 196 -19.10 -6.83 9.74
N ASN A 197 -19.44 -6.02 8.74
CA ASN A 197 -19.24 -4.57 8.60
C ASN A 197 -17.86 -4.03 8.23
N HIS A 198 -17.85 -3.33 7.10
CA HIS A 198 -16.79 -2.47 6.59
C HIS A 198 -16.30 -1.48 7.66
N SER A 199 -15.26 -1.86 8.39
CA SER A 199 -14.38 -0.92 9.10
C SER A 199 -13.58 -0.18 8.03
N GLY A 200 -14.07 0.97 7.58
CA GLY A 200 -13.28 1.91 6.80
C GLY A 200 -11.98 2.21 7.54
N SER A 201 -10.84 1.82 6.95
CA SER A 201 -9.53 2.12 7.51
C SER A 201 -9.39 3.64 7.60
N ARG A 202 -9.01 4.12 8.78
CA ARG A 202 -8.76 5.54 9.03
C ARG A 202 -7.26 5.75 9.11
N TYR A 203 -6.79 6.70 8.33
CA TYR A 203 -5.42 7.20 8.39
C TYR A 203 -5.45 8.56 9.02
N ILE A 204 -4.33 8.95 9.61
CA ILE A 204 -4.22 10.25 10.24
C ILE A 204 -3.11 11.01 9.54
N TYR A 205 -3.49 12.12 8.95
CA TYR A 205 -2.55 13.15 8.56
C TYR A 205 -2.36 14.09 9.75
N ALA A 206 -1.12 14.25 10.19
CA ALA A 206 -0.77 15.21 11.22
C ALA A 206 0.25 16.20 10.66
N SER A 207 -0.05 17.49 10.75
CA SER A 207 0.86 18.60 10.42
C SER A 207 1.07 19.50 11.63
N GLU A 208 2.25 20.12 11.71
CA GLU A 208 2.53 21.11 12.72
C GLU A 208 1.90 22.47 12.36
N ARG A 209 1.31 23.16 13.34
CA ARG A 209 0.86 24.54 13.17
C ARG A 209 2.07 25.47 13.25
N ARG A 210 2.35 26.22 12.19
CA ARG A 210 3.13 27.47 12.33
C ARG A 210 2.27 28.44 13.13
N TRP A 211 2.83 28.93 14.23
CA TRP A 211 2.33 30.09 14.94
C TRP A 211 3.20 31.27 14.51
N ASP A 212 2.60 32.28 13.88
CA ASP A 212 3.16 33.63 13.80
C ASP A 212 3.09 34.29 15.19
#